data_AF-F3NSE0-F1
#
_entry.id   AF-F3NSE0-F1
#
_cell.length_a   1.000
_cell.length_b   1.000
_cell.length_c   1.000
_cell.angle_alpha   90.00
_cell.angle_beta   90.00
_cell.angle_gamma   90.00
#
_symmetry.space_group_name_H-M   'P 1'
#
loop_
_entity.id
_entity.type
_entity.pdbx_description
1 polymer ?
#
loop_
_entity_poly.entity_id
_entity_poly.type
_entity_poly.pdbx_seq_one_letter_code
_entity_poly.pdbx_strand_id
1 'polypeptide(L)' 'MVDIELRLGTGGAKITVPRDAIVDVENLRTGWKDLLYKPQRRPRPGGPKIRISGAMGYGRLRIRHARR' A
#
# COMPACT_ATOMS: atom_id res chain seq x y z
N MET A 1 -0.33 15.32 -1.37
CA MET A 1 0.26 14.03 -1.77
C MET A 1 0.97 13.45 -0.56
N VAL A 2 0.95 12.14 -0.36
CA VAL A 2 1.62 11.48 0.77
C VAL A 2 2.52 10.38 0.23
N ASP A 3 3.79 10.43 0.61
CA ASP A 3 4.79 9.44 0.22
C ASP A 3 5.19 8.61 1.44
N ILE A 4 5.23 7.29 1.26
CA ILE A 4 5.56 6.33 2.31
C ILE A 4 6.66 5.41 1.80
N GLU A 5 7.84 5.49 2.42
CA GLU A 5 8.94 4.55 2.17
C GLU A 5 8.89 3.39 3.18
N LEU A 6 8.96 2.17 2.67
CA LEU A 6 9.02 0.95 3.47
C LEU A 6 10.39 0.28 3.32
N ARG A 7 11.06 0.02 4.44
CA ARG A 7 12.28 -0.79 4.52
C ARG A 7 12.08 -1.90 5.55
N LEU A 8 11.72 -3.09 5.10
CA LEU A 8 11.41 -4.23 5.97
C LEU A 8 12.24 -5.44 5.55
N GLY A 9 13.09 -5.96 6.44
CA GLY A 9 13.88 -7.16 6.15
C GLY A 9 13.05 -8.45 6.19
N THR A 10 12.24 -8.61 7.24
CA THR A 10 11.38 -9.76 7.50
C THR A 10 10.08 -9.31 8.17
N GLY A 11 8.96 -9.98 7.91
CA GLY A 11 7.66 -9.73 8.56
C GLY A 11 6.59 -9.10 7.66
N GLY A 12 5.38 -8.94 8.21
CA GLY A 12 4.25 -8.36 7.49
C GLY A 12 3.99 -6.91 7.87
N ALA A 13 3.53 -6.10 6.93
CA ALA A 13 3.04 -4.75 7.18
C ALA A 13 1.57 -4.65 6.78
N LYS A 14 0.79 -3.88 7.55
CA LYS A 14 -0.59 -3.56 7.23
C LYS A 14 -0.75 -2.05 7.20
N ILE A 15 -1.13 -1.52 6.05
CA ILE A 15 -1.46 -0.10 5.88
C ILE A 15 -2.96 0.02 5.70
N THR A 16 -3.59 0.87 6.51
CA THR A 16 -5.00 1.25 6.33
C THR A 16 -5.03 2.66 5.78
N VAL A 17 -5.59 2.82 4.58
CA VAL A 17 -5.69 4.10 3.89
C VAL A 17 -7.11 4.65 3.95
N PRO A 18 -7.32 5.96 3.77
CA PRO A 18 -8.65 6.54 3.60
C PRO A 18 -9.47 5.82 2.54
N ARG A 19 -10.79 5.84 2.71
CA ARG A 19 -11.72 5.07 1.87
C ARG A 19 -11.69 5.48 0.40
N ASP A 20 -11.35 6.73 0.14
CA ASP A 20 -11.30 7.41 -1.15
C ASP A 20 -9.86 7.63 -1.64
N ALA A 21 -8.85 7.20 -0.88
CA ALA A 21 -7.46 7.33 -1.28
C ALA A 21 -7.17 6.54 -2.56
N ILE A 22 -6.27 7.09 -3.38
CA ILE A 22 -5.68 6.38 -4.52
C ILE A 22 -4.28 5.97 -4.10
N VAL A 23 -3.96 4.67 -4.23
CA VAL A 23 -2.67 4.12 -3.79
C VAL A 23 -1.88 3.64 -5.00
N ASP A 24 -0.66 4.14 -5.11
CA ASP A 24 0.36 3.71 -6.06
C ASP A 24 1.44 2.89 -5.32
N VAL A 25 1.79 1.73 -5.88
CA VAL A 25 2.75 0.75 -5.34
C VAL A 25 3.82 0.36 -6.37
N GLU A 26 3.90 1.04 -7.51
CA GLU A 26 4.77 0.66 -8.63
C GLU A 26 6.26 0.60 -8.25
N ASN A 27 6.66 1.32 -7.19
CA ASN A 27 8.05 1.41 -6.74
C ASN A 27 8.32 0.57 -5.48
N LEU A 28 7.45 -0.39 -5.16
CA LEU A 28 7.62 -1.33 -4.06
C LEU A 28 8.20 -2.65 -4.57
N ARG A 29 9.39 -3.03 -4.08
CA ARG A 29 10.01 -4.32 -4.35
C ARG A 29 9.70 -5.28 -3.20
N THR A 30 9.06 -6.42 -3.49
CA THR A 30 8.82 -7.48 -2.51
C THR A 30 9.61 -8.72 -2.89
N GLY A 31 10.32 -9.32 -1.93
CA GLY A 31 11.02 -10.59 -2.10
C GLY A 31 10.05 -11.78 -2.01
N TRP A 32 9.91 -12.39 -0.83
CA TRP A 32 9.13 -13.60 -0.64
C TRP A 32 7.75 -13.34 0.01
N LYS A 33 6.67 -13.77 -0.69
CA LYS A 33 5.24 -13.39 -0.59
C LYS A 33 4.91 -12.04 -1.24
N ASP A 34 3.92 -12.09 -2.11
CA ASP A 34 3.48 -10.95 -2.91
C ASP A 34 2.59 -9.95 -2.13
N LEU A 35 2.45 -8.76 -2.69
CA LEU A 35 1.53 -7.71 -2.29
C LEU A 35 0.08 -8.20 -2.31
N LEU A 36 -0.67 -7.99 -1.22
CA LEU A 36 -2.12 -8.16 -1.22
C LEU A 36 -2.78 -6.79 -1.24
N TYR A 37 -2.99 -6.27 -2.45
CA TYR A 37 -3.70 -5.03 -2.71
C TYR A 37 -4.91 -5.29 -3.59
N LYS A 38 -6.08 -4.86 -3.11
CA LYS A 38 -7.30 -4.78 -3.93
C LYS A 38 -7.64 -3.30 -4.07
N PRO A 39 -7.29 -2.66 -5.20
CA PRO A 39 -7.69 -1.28 -5.44
C PRO A 39 -9.20 -1.16 -5.40
N GLN A 40 -9.69 -0.01 -4.94
CA GLN A 40 -11.12 0.25 -4.92
C GLN A 40 -11.65 0.29 -6.37
N ARG A 41 -12.70 -0.49 -6.66
CA ARG A 41 -13.29 -0.62 -8.00
C ARG A 41 -13.81 0.70 -8.60
N ARG A 42 -14.02 1.73 -7.76
CA ARG A 42 -14.43 3.07 -8.18
C ARG A 42 -13.63 4.11 -7.38
N PRO A 43 -12.56 4.68 -7.93
CA PRO A 43 -11.88 5.81 -7.29
C PRO A 43 -12.88 6.95 -7.15
N ARG A 44 -12.99 7.51 -5.94
CA ARG A 44 -13.84 8.69 -5.71
C ARG A 44 -12.97 9.94 -5.84
N PRO A 45 -13.39 10.94 -6.63
CA PRO A 45 -12.69 12.22 -6.66
C PRO A 45 -12.71 12.85 -5.26
N GLY A 46 -11.57 13.39 -4.81
CA GLY A 46 -11.42 14.08 -3.52
C GLY A 46 -10.48 13.41 -2.51
N GLY A 47 -10.13 12.14 -2.70
CA GLY A 47 -9.24 11.44 -1.77
C GLY A 47 -7.75 11.71 -1.98
N PRO A 48 -6.92 11.54 -0.94
CA PRO A 48 -5.48 11.75 -1.06
C PRO A 48 -4.83 10.70 -1.96
N LYS A 49 -3.85 11.15 -2.76
CA LYS A 49 -2.94 10.26 -3.48
C LYS A 49 -1.80 9.83 -2.56
N ILE A 50 -1.62 8.53 -2.41
CA ILE A 50 -0.61 7.89 -1.57
C ILE A 50 0.32 7.09 -2.47
N ARG A 51 1.62 7.37 -2.40
CA ARG A 51 2.64 6.59 -3.10
C ARG A 51 3.43 5.77 -2.08
N ILE A 52 3.56 4.48 -2.37
CA ILE A 52 4.29 3.53 -1.53
C ILE A 52 5.48 3.03 -2.33
N SER A 53 6.68 3.20 -1.77
CA SER A 53 7.94 2.78 -2.37
C SER A 53 8.81 2.03 -1.36
N GLY A 54 9.86 1.40 -1.86
CA GLY A 54 10.90 0.79 -1.04
C GLY A 54 11.03 -0.70 -1.24
N ALA A 55 11.54 -1.40 -0.24
CA ALA A 55 11.90 -2.80 -0.32
C ALA A 55 11.39 -3.59 0.90
N MET A 56 10.79 -4.75 0.61
CA MET A 56 10.42 -5.76 1.59
C MET A 56 11.13 -7.06 1.25
N GLY A 57 11.91 -7.62 2.17
CA GLY A 57 12.61 -8.89 2.02
C GLY A 57 11.65 -10.08 2.08
N TYR A 58 11.44 -10.64 3.27
CA TYR A 58 10.57 -11.80 3.48
C TYR A 58 9.29 -11.39 4.21
N GLY A 59 8.17 -11.23 3.51
CA GLY A 59 7.03 -10.55 4.10
C GLY A 59 5.84 -10.34 3.21
N ARG A 60 4.76 -9.78 3.77
CA ARG A 60 3.57 -9.41 2.99
C ARG A 60 3.12 -8.02 3.37
N LEU A 61 2.96 -7.16 2.36
CA LEU A 61 2.23 -5.90 2.53
C LEU A 61 0.73 -6.16 2.31
N ARG A 62 -0.09 -5.75 3.27
CA ARG A 62 -1.55 -5.72 3.16
C ARG A 62 -2.02 -4.28 3.17
N ILE A 63 -2.60 -3.84 2.06
CA ILE A 63 -3.20 -2.50 1.96
C ILE A 63 -4.72 -2.66 2.04
N ARG A 64 -5.36 -1.90 2.93
CA ARG A 64 -6.81 -1.88 3.09
C ARG A 64 -7.34 -0.46 3.09
N HIS A 65 -8.46 -0.25 2.42
CA HIS A 65 -9.24 0.98 2.58
C HIS A 65 -10.06 0.89 3.87
N ALA A 66 -10.11 2.00 4.61
CA ALA A 66 -10.93 2.13 5.81
C ALA A 66 -12.41 1.85 5.49
N ARG A 67 -13.06 1.12 6.40
CA ARG A 67 -14.54 1.08 6.48
C ARG A 67 -14.97 2.35 7.24
N ARG A 68 -16.18 2.86 6.95
CA ARG A 68 -16.73 4.04 7.63
C ARG A 68 -16.62 3.92 9.14
#